data_AF-A0A377LZX3-F1
#
_entry.id   AF-A0A377LZX3-F1
#
_cell.length_a   1.000
_cell.length_b   1.000
_cell.length_c   1.000
_cell.angle_alpha   90.00
_cell.angle_beta   90.00
_cell.angle_gamma   90.00
#
_symmetry.space_group_name_H-M   'P 1'
#
loop_
_entity.id
_entity.type
_entity.pdbx_description
1 polymer ?
#
loop_
_entity_poly.entity_id
_entity_poly.type
_entity_poly.pdbx_seq_one_letter_code
_entity_poly.pdbx_strand_id
1 'polypeptide(L)'
;MNFLLSNQQDKAVDLFLDMLKEDTGTVEAHLTLGNLFRSRGEVDRAIRIHQTLMESASLTYDQRLLAVQQLGRDYMAAGLYDRAEDMFSHWWMKQISA
;
A
#
# COMPACT_ATOMS: atom_id res chain seq x y z
N MET A 1 -2.56 25.58 13.97
CA MET A 1 -3.84 25.17 13.35
C MET A 1 -3.77 23.92 12.44
N ASN A 2 -2.61 23.26 12.22
CA ASN A 2 -2.53 22.09 11.33
C ASN A 2 -2.93 20.74 11.94
N PHE A 3 -2.89 20.59 13.27
CA PHE A 3 -3.01 19.27 13.92
C PHE A 3 -4.42 18.67 13.88
N LEU A 4 -5.46 19.52 13.87
CA LEU A 4 -6.86 19.05 13.80
C LEU A 4 -7.23 18.62 12.38
N LEU A 5 -6.72 19.34 11.37
CA LEU A 5 -6.97 19.03 9.95
C LEU A 5 -6.24 17.74 9.54
N SER A 6 -5.01 17.52 10.00
CA SER A 6 -4.28 16.26 9.73
C SER A 6 -5.01 15.05 10.32
N ASN A 7 -5.44 15.15 11.60
CA ASN A 7 -6.11 14.06 12.31
C ASN A 7 -7.51 13.73 11.75
N GLN A 8 -8.24 14.73 11.23
CA GLN A 8 -9.52 14.49 10.57
C GLN A 8 -9.33 13.83 9.19
N GLN A 9 -8.28 14.19 8.46
CA GLN A 9 -7.92 13.50 7.21
C GLN A 9 -7.49 12.05 7.46
N ASP A 10 -6.70 11.78 8.51
CA ASP A 10 -6.31 10.40 8.89
C ASP A 10 -7.55 9.54 9.15
N LYS A 11 -8.51 10.03 9.94
CA LYS A 11 -9.76 9.31 10.21
C LYS A 11 -10.62 9.08 8.96
N ALA A 12 -10.64 10.03 8.03
CA ALA A 12 -11.40 9.89 6.79
C ALA A 12 -10.78 8.81 5.88
N VAL A 13 -9.44 8.72 5.86
CA VAL A 13 -8.72 7.65 5.16
C VAL A 13 -9.00 6.31 5.81
N ASP A 14 -8.86 6.20 7.14
CA ASP A 14 -9.11 4.95 7.86
C ASP A 14 -10.54 4.45 7.65
N LEU A 15 -11.54 5.33 7.74
CA LEU A 15 -12.95 5.01 7.50
C LEU A 15 -13.18 4.56 6.05
N PHE A 16 -12.56 5.25 5.09
CA PHE A 16 -12.67 4.87 3.68
C PHE A 16 -12.02 3.51 3.40
N LEU A 17 -10.86 3.22 3.99
CA LEU A 17 -10.20 1.92 3.89
C LEU A 17 -11.03 0.81 4.54
N ASP A 18 -11.66 1.07 5.69
CA ASP A 18 -12.56 0.12 6.35
C ASP A 18 -13.79 -0.19 5.47
N MET A 19 -14.36 0.81 4.80
CA MET A 19 -15.45 0.61 3.83
C MET A 19 -15.02 -0.23 2.62
N LEU A 20 -13.73 -0.30 2.33
CA LEU A 20 -13.15 -1.08 1.23
C LEU A 20 -12.67 -2.47 1.66
N LYS A 21 -12.98 -2.97 2.85
CA LYS A 21 -12.56 -4.34 3.25
C LYS A 21 -13.48 -5.45 2.77
N GLU A 22 -14.73 -5.15 2.43
CA GLU A 22 -15.75 -6.19 2.14
C GLU A 22 -16.04 -6.44 0.65
N ASP A 23 -15.49 -5.64 -0.26
CA ASP A 23 -15.80 -5.74 -1.68
C ASP A 23 -14.57 -6.16 -2.51
N THR A 24 -14.78 -6.89 -3.60
CA THR A 24 -13.71 -7.30 -4.53
C THR A 24 -13.26 -6.14 -5.44
N GLY A 25 -14.02 -5.05 -5.52
CA GLY A 25 -13.66 -3.80 -6.20
C GLY A 25 -12.61 -2.94 -5.47
N THR A 26 -12.01 -3.46 -4.41
CA THR A 26 -11.24 -2.67 -3.43
C THR A 26 -9.76 -2.61 -3.73
N VAL A 27 -9.23 -3.55 -4.54
CA VAL A 27 -7.83 -3.56 -4.97
C VAL A 27 -7.47 -2.29 -5.72
N GLU A 28 -8.24 -1.93 -6.75
CA GLU A 28 -8.01 -0.74 -7.57
C GLU A 28 -8.11 0.55 -6.73
N ALA A 29 -9.05 0.59 -5.78
CA ALA A 29 -9.20 1.72 -4.87
C ALA A 29 -7.98 1.89 -3.94
N HIS A 30 -7.47 0.80 -3.34
CA HIS A 30 -6.25 0.83 -2.54
C HIS A 30 -5.04 1.29 -3.36
N LEU A 31 -4.87 0.75 -4.57
CA LEU A 31 -3.78 1.13 -5.47
C LEU A 31 -3.85 2.62 -5.83
N THR A 32 -5.04 3.11 -6.17
CA THR A 32 -5.26 4.52 -6.54
C THR A 32 -4.96 5.44 -5.38
N LEU A 33 -5.43 5.13 -4.17
CA LEU A 33 -5.19 5.93 -2.99
C LEU A 33 -3.73 5.92 -2.54
N GLY A 34 -3.10 4.76 -2.49
CA GLY A 34 -1.69 4.68 -2.10
C GLY A 34 -0.80 5.49 -3.06
N ASN A 35 -1.07 5.39 -4.37
CA ASN A 35 -0.40 6.21 -5.38
C ASN A 35 -0.63 7.72 -5.16
N LEU A 36 -1.86 8.12 -4.85
CA LEU A 36 -2.21 9.51 -4.56
C LEU A 36 -1.42 10.05 -3.36
N PHE A 37 -1.42 9.33 -2.24
CA PHE A 37 -0.68 9.74 -1.03
C PHE A 37 0.82 9.83 -1.28
N ARG A 38 1.42 8.84 -1.96
CA ARG A 38 2.83 8.89 -2.34
C ARG A 38 3.15 10.13 -3.19
N SER A 39 2.30 10.46 -4.18
CA SER A 39 2.51 11.63 -5.04
C SER A 39 2.44 12.98 -4.30
N ARG A 40 1.78 13.02 -3.14
CA ARG A 40 1.69 14.21 -2.27
C ARG A 40 2.84 14.30 -1.25
N GLY A 41 3.75 13.31 -1.24
CA GLY A 41 4.80 13.18 -0.24
C GLY A 41 4.30 12.60 1.09
N GLU A 42 3.05 12.14 1.16
CA GLU A 42 2.45 11.49 2.33
C GLU A 42 2.81 9.99 2.33
N VAL A 43 4.11 9.69 2.26
CA VAL A 43 4.62 8.34 1.95
C VAL A 43 4.24 7.32 3.03
N ASP A 44 4.24 7.69 4.30
CA ASP A 44 3.83 6.78 5.39
C ASP A 44 2.38 6.29 5.26
N ARG A 45 1.49 7.15 4.75
CA ARG A 45 0.09 6.76 4.47
C ARG A 45 0.03 5.80 3.28
N ALA A 46 0.80 6.06 2.23
CA ALA A 46 0.88 5.16 1.08
C ALA A 46 1.36 3.76 1.47
N ILE A 47 2.43 3.67 2.28
CA ILE A 47 2.96 2.42 2.83
C ILE A 47 1.85 1.64 3.55
N ARG A 48 1.12 2.29 4.45
CA ARG A 48 0.06 1.65 5.22
C ARG A 48 -1.05 1.08 4.33
N ILE A 49 -1.48 1.85 3.32
CA ILE A 49 -2.53 1.43 2.39
C ILE A 49 -2.10 0.18 1.60
N HIS A 50 -0.88 0.18 1.05
CA HIS A 50 -0.41 -0.96 0.28
C HIS A 50 -0.02 -2.16 1.15
N GLN A 51 0.38 -1.96 2.41
CA GLN A 51 0.52 -3.04 3.40
C GLN A 51 -0.83 -3.71 3.69
N THR A 52 -1.88 -2.94 3.97
CA THR A 52 -3.24 -3.46 4.17
C THR A 52 -3.72 -4.25 2.94
N LEU A 53 -3.46 -3.75 1.74
CA LEU A 53 -3.78 -4.48 0.50
C LEU A 53 -3.05 -5.83 0.43
N MET A 54 -1.77 -5.87 0.79
CA MET A 54 -0.95 -7.08 0.76
C MET A 54 -1.39 -8.17 1.73
N GLU A 55 -2.03 -7.79 2.84
CA GLU A 55 -2.63 -8.70 3.82
C GLU A 55 -3.90 -9.39 3.30
N SER A 56 -4.52 -8.88 2.23
CA SER A 56 -5.70 -9.49 1.64
C SER A 56 -5.40 -10.90 1.09
N ALA A 57 -6.22 -11.86 1.52
CA ALA A 57 -6.13 -13.26 1.08
C ALA A 57 -6.72 -13.49 -0.31
N SER A 58 -7.53 -12.56 -0.83
CA SER A 58 -8.27 -12.72 -2.09
C SER A 58 -7.54 -12.18 -3.33
N LEU A 59 -6.32 -11.65 -3.19
CA LEU A 59 -5.55 -11.14 -4.31
C LEU A 59 -5.21 -12.26 -5.31
N THR A 60 -5.51 -12.03 -6.58
CA THR A 60 -4.92 -12.83 -7.65
C THR A 60 -3.40 -12.66 -7.66
N TYR A 61 -2.72 -13.58 -8.33
CA TYR A 61 -1.27 -13.53 -8.50
C TYR A 61 -0.79 -12.18 -9.06
N ASP A 62 -1.42 -11.68 -10.12
CA ASP A 62 -1.04 -10.41 -10.76
C ASP A 62 -1.31 -9.21 -9.86
N GLN A 63 -2.43 -9.22 -9.14
CA GLN A 63 -2.77 -8.16 -8.18
C GLN A 63 -1.76 -8.12 -7.03
N ARG A 64 -1.32 -9.28 -6.56
CA ARG A 64 -0.31 -9.41 -5.53
C ARG A 64 1.05 -8.91 -6.01
N LEU A 65 1.47 -9.26 -7.23
CA LEU A 65 2.69 -8.71 -7.82
C LEU A 65 2.65 -7.19 -7.95
N LEU A 66 1.49 -6.64 -8.36
CA LEU A 66 1.30 -5.20 -8.46
C LEU A 66 1.35 -4.52 -7.09
N ALA A 67 0.70 -5.07 -6.07
CA ALA A 67 0.73 -4.54 -4.71
C ALA A 67 2.15 -4.54 -4.12
N VAL A 68 2.95 -5.58 -4.36
CA VAL A 68 4.37 -5.63 -4.00
C VAL A 68 5.15 -4.53 -4.69
N GLN A 69 4.93 -4.34 -6.00
CA GLN A 69 5.60 -3.28 -6.74
C GLN A 69 5.25 -1.90 -6.18
N GLN A 70 3.98 -1.64 -5.83
CA GLN A 70 3.57 -0.37 -5.25
C GLN A 70 4.18 -0.13 -3.88
N LEU A 71 4.13 -1.12 -2.99
CA LEU A 71 4.73 -1.00 -1.65
C LEU A 71 6.24 -0.77 -1.74
N GLY A 72 6.91 -1.37 -2.72
CA GLY A 72 8.35 -1.16 -2.93
C GLY A 72 8.67 0.26 -3.38
N ARG A 73 7.83 0.83 -4.26
CA ARG A 73 7.92 2.24 -4.64
C ARG A 73 7.70 3.18 -3.45
N ASP A 74 6.81 2.83 -2.53
CA ASP A 74 6.60 3.62 -1.31
C ASP A 74 7.83 3.58 -0.40
N TYR A 75 8.41 2.39 -0.16
CA TYR A 75 9.63 2.29 0.63
C TYR A 75 10.79 3.08 0.01
N MET A 76 10.97 3.02 -1.31
CA MET A 76 11.96 3.85 -1.99
C MET A 76 11.69 5.35 -1.82
N ALA A 77 10.43 5.79 -1.91
CA ALA A 77 10.05 7.19 -1.71
C ALA A 77 10.26 7.66 -0.26
N ALA A 78 10.22 6.75 0.72
CA ALA A 78 10.53 7.01 2.12
C ALA A 78 12.03 6.91 2.45
N GLY A 79 12.88 6.53 1.49
CA GLY A 79 14.31 6.27 1.72
C GLY A 79 14.60 4.95 2.45
N LEU A 80 13.61 4.06 2.58
CA LEU A 80 13.70 2.76 3.24
C LEU A 80 14.19 1.68 2.26
N TYR A 81 15.39 1.87 1.69
CA TYR A 81 15.91 1.02 0.61
C TYR A 81 16.08 -0.44 1.01
N ASP A 82 16.58 -0.72 2.21
CA ASP A 82 16.77 -2.10 2.70
C ASP A 82 15.43 -2.86 2.74
N ARG A 83 14.35 -2.19 3.16
CA ARG A 83 13.01 -2.80 3.18
C ARG A 83 12.45 -3.04 1.78
N ALA A 84 12.77 -2.17 0.83
CA ALA A 84 12.41 -2.38 -0.57
C ALA A 84 13.15 -3.60 -1.14
N GLU A 85 14.45 -3.70 -0.89
CA GLU A 85 15.30 -4.82 -1.35
C GLU A 85 14.86 -6.15 -0.74
N ASP A 86 14.67 -6.22 0.58
CA ASP A 86 14.22 -7.41 1.29
C ASP A 86 12.90 -7.92 0.72
N MET A 87 11.95 -7.01 0.50
CA MET A 87 10.65 -7.37 -0.04
C MET A 87 10.75 -7.87 -1.48
N PHE A 88 11.48 -7.18 -2.36
CA PHE A 88 11.64 -7.63 -3.75
C PHE A 88 12.34 -9.00 -3.81
N SER A 89 13.37 -9.19 -3.00
CA SER A 89 14.11 -10.46 -2.92
C SER A 89 13.22 -11.60 -2.41
N HIS A 90 12.43 -11.36 -1.36
CA HIS A 90 11.48 -12.35 -0.84
C HIS A 90 10.44 -12.76 -1.90
N TRP A 91 9.87 -11.78 -2.61
CA TRP A 91 8.88 -12.05 -3.64
C TRP A 91 9.49 -12.75 -4.85
N TRP A 92 10.68 -12.33 -5.28
CA TRP A 92 11.40 -12.99 -6.36
C TRP A 92 11.71 -14.45 -6.04
N MET A 93 12.15 -14.76 -4.82
CA MET A 93 12.41 -16.14 -4.39
C MET A 93 11.13 -17.00 -4.41
N LYS A 94 10.00 -16.48 -3.94
CA LYS A 94 8.71 -17.18 -3.99
C LYS A 94 8.29 -17.55 -5.41
N GLN A 95 8.62 -16.73 -6.39
CA GLN A 95 8.28 -16.99 -7.80
C GLN A 95 9.06 -18.12 -8.43
N ILE A 96 10.33 -18.26 -8.08
CA ILE A 96 11.19 -19.30 -8.66
C ILE A 96 10.89 -20.68 -8.04
N SER A 97 10.31 -20.70 -6.83
CA SER A 97 10.01 -21.92 -6.08
C SER A 97 8.61 -22.51 -6.30
N ALA A 98 7.74 -21.86 -7.09
CA ALA A 98 6.35 -22.26 -7.35
C ALA A 98 6.17 -22.76 -8.79
#